data_AF-A0A5M9M3H7-F1
#
_entry.id   AF-A0A5M9M3H7-F1
#
_cell.length_a   1.000
_cell.length_b   1.000
_cell.length_c   1.000
_cell.angle_alpha   90.00
_cell.angle_beta   90.00
_cell.angle_gamma   90.00
#
_symmetry.space_group_name_H-M   'P 1'
#
loop_
_entity.id
_entity.type
_entity.pdbx_description
1 polymer ?
#
loop_
_entity_poly.entity_id
_entity_poly.type
_entity_poly.pdbx_seq_one_letter_code
_entity_poly.pdbx_strand_id
1 'polypeptide(L)'
;MLLKLCLIHIIPFAFLLAGSCSGESILEQTVLQSDSRRPIYLIAHRVLHASAVPQAFSDGANALEVDVAPYNGVWYAWHADKNTPWDRPQDTVEKLFSAVAAQHKDGKPITFLWLDIKHPGHCSSAGNECIITELQQMAQKKLKSVGVRVLYGFSLDHSNSGAWETIAKNLTAMKRWA
;
A
#
# COMPACT_ATOMS: atom_id res chain seq x y z
N MET A 1 3.21 65.88 -5.98
CA MET A 1 3.08 66.08 -4.52
C MET A 1 1.60 66.24 -4.19
N LEU A 2 0.95 65.19 -3.69
CA LEU A 2 -0.44 65.26 -3.22
C LEU A 2 -0.44 65.13 -1.70
N LEU A 3 -0.71 66.24 -1.01
CA LEU A 3 -0.99 66.30 0.42
C LEU A 3 -2.51 66.25 0.60
N LYS A 4 -2.98 65.28 1.40
CA LYS A 4 -4.36 65.20 1.91
C LYS A 4 -4.59 66.29 2.96
N LEU A 5 -5.78 66.91 2.96
CA LEU A 5 -6.41 67.38 4.20
C LEU A 5 -7.94 67.27 4.09
N CYS A 6 -8.50 66.54 5.05
CA CYS A 6 -9.93 66.38 5.31
C CYS A 6 -10.58 67.71 5.68
N LEU A 7 -11.87 67.87 5.34
CA LEU A 7 -12.81 68.49 6.27
C LEU A 7 -14.19 67.84 6.11
N ILE A 8 -14.66 67.29 7.22
CA ILE A 8 -15.98 66.68 7.41
C ILE A 8 -16.95 67.82 7.71
N HIS A 9 -18.06 67.92 6.96
CA HIS A 9 -19.27 68.62 7.38
C HIS A 9 -20.48 67.72 7.18
N ILE A 10 -21.35 67.77 8.18
CA ILE A 10 -22.36 66.79 8.54
C ILE A 10 -23.74 67.21 7.97
N ILE A 11 -24.63 66.22 7.78
CA ILE A 11 -26.12 66.25 7.87
C ILE A 11 -26.87 66.44 6.52
N PRO A 12 -28.06 65.81 6.24
CA PRO A 12 -28.76 64.64 6.82
C PRO A 12 -29.23 63.59 5.77
N PHE A 13 -29.62 62.41 6.27
CA PHE A 13 -30.73 61.56 5.81
C PHE A 13 -31.24 61.76 4.36
N ALA A 14 -30.81 60.87 3.46
CA ALA A 14 -31.58 60.46 2.30
C ALA A 14 -31.45 58.95 2.15
N PHE A 15 -32.57 58.25 2.34
CA PHE A 15 -32.75 56.85 2.03
C PHE A 15 -32.34 56.61 0.56
N LEU A 16 -31.29 55.84 0.33
CA LEU A 16 -31.04 55.21 -0.96
C LEU A 16 -30.42 53.83 -0.70
N LEU A 17 -31.21 52.83 -1.04
CA LEU A 17 -30.83 51.42 -1.14
C LEU A 17 -29.58 51.31 -2.01
N ALA A 18 -28.44 50.99 -1.40
CA ALA A 18 -27.24 50.60 -2.11
C ALA A 18 -26.66 49.37 -1.40
N GLY A 19 -26.43 48.33 -2.21
CA GLY A 19 -26.28 46.95 -1.78
C GLY A 19 -25.24 46.72 -0.69
N SER A 20 -25.56 45.76 0.17
CA SER A 20 -24.57 45.03 0.95
C SER A 20 -23.54 44.47 -0.03
N CYS A 21 -22.35 45.06 -0.08
CA CYS A 21 -21.15 44.33 -0.51
C CYS A 21 -20.85 43.30 0.57
N SER A 22 -21.66 42.25 0.60
CA SER A 22 -21.26 40.99 1.22
C SER A 22 -20.18 40.44 0.32
N GLY A 23 -18.92 40.72 0.66
CA GLY A 23 -17.81 39.96 0.12
C GLY A 23 -18.01 38.52 0.58
N GLU A 24 -18.66 37.71 -0.24
CA GLU A 24 -18.54 36.26 -0.14
C GLU A 24 -17.06 35.97 -0.39
N SER A 25 -16.35 35.68 0.70
CA SER A 25 -15.11 34.96 0.62
C SER A 25 -15.41 33.72 -0.22
N ILE A 26 -14.78 33.62 -1.39
CA ILE A 26 -14.58 32.36 -2.06
C ILE A 26 -13.71 31.57 -1.09
N LEU A 27 -14.36 30.95 -0.09
CA LEU A 27 -13.84 29.78 0.57
C LEU A 27 -13.72 28.79 -0.57
N GLU A 28 -12.49 28.67 -1.04
CA GLU A 28 -12.01 27.64 -1.93
C GLU A 28 -12.29 26.30 -1.24
N GLN A 29 -13.56 25.90 -1.32
CA GLN A 29 -14.05 24.61 -0.93
C GLN A 29 -13.48 23.70 -2.01
N THR A 30 -12.21 23.33 -1.79
CA THR A 30 -11.58 22.20 -2.45
C THR A 30 -12.36 20.99 -1.98
N VAL A 31 -13.54 20.79 -2.58
CA VAL A 31 -14.26 19.54 -2.51
C VAL A 31 -13.25 18.53 -3.02
N LEU A 32 -12.78 17.65 -2.13
CA LEU A 32 -12.13 16.41 -2.52
C LEU A 32 -13.12 15.72 -3.46
N GLN A 33 -12.98 16.00 -4.75
CA GLN A 33 -13.81 15.39 -5.76
C GLN A 33 -13.47 13.92 -5.67
N SER A 34 -14.34 13.15 -5.03
CA SER A 34 -14.18 11.71 -4.99
C SER A 34 -14.24 11.27 -6.45
N ASP A 35 -13.10 10.81 -6.93
CA ASP A 35 -13.01 10.29 -8.27
C ASP A 35 -14.01 9.13 -8.37
N SER A 36 -15.08 9.32 -9.13
CA SER A 36 -16.16 8.34 -9.26
C SER A 36 -15.74 7.14 -10.12
N ARG A 37 -14.53 7.19 -10.71
CA ARG A 37 -13.95 6.09 -11.47
C ARG A 37 -13.63 4.92 -10.55
N ARG A 38 -14.00 3.71 -10.99
CA ARG A 38 -13.68 2.47 -10.28
C ARG A 38 -12.16 2.28 -10.23
N PRO A 39 -11.54 2.08 -9.04
CA PRO A 39 -10.11 1.80 -8.95
C PRO A 39 -9.79 0.46 -9.64
N ILE A 40 -8.69 0.44 -10.39
CA ILE A 40 -8.16 -0.75 -11.08
C ILE A 40 -6.78 -1.08 -10.51
N TYR A 41 -6.57 -2.36 -10.18
CA TYR A 41 -5.26 -2.87 -9.78
C TYR A 41 -4.61 -3.59 -10.97
N LEU A 42 -3.49 -3.04 -11.43
CA LEU A 42 -2.62 -3.64 -12.43
C LEU A 42 -1.56 -4.43 -11.66
N ILE A 43 -1.82 -5.72 -11.50
CA ILE A 43 -1.00 -6.61 -10.68
C ILE A 43 0.02 -7.29 -11.60
N ALA A 44 1.31 -6.99 -11.42
CA ALA A 44 2.37 -7.75 -12.08
C ALA A 44 2.43 -9.14 -11.44
N HIS A 45 2.24 -10.18 -12.26
CA HIS A 45 2.19 -11.57 -11.82
C HIS A 45 3.59 -12.18 -11.77
N ARG A 46 3.84 -13.00 -10.75
CA ARG A 46 5.05 -13.82 -10.61
C ARG A 46 6.35 -13.02 -10.53
N VAL A 47 6.37 -11.97 -9.72
CA VAL A 47 7.56 -11.12 -9.53
C VAL A 47 8.56 -11.81 -8.60
N LEU A 48 9.32 -12.77 -9.12
CA LEU A 48 10.19 -13.64 -8.32
C LEU A 48 11.63 -13.11 -8.12
N HIS A 49 12.00 -12.01 -8.76
CA HIS A 49 13.32 -11.39 -8.62
C HIS A 49 13.19 -9.94 -8.19
N ALA A 50 14.00 -9.52 -7.22
CA ALA A 50 14.04 -8.14 -6.75
C ALA A 50 14.43 -7.16 -7.86
N SER A 51 15.23 -7.60 -8.84
CA SER A 51 15.58 -6.83 -10.03
C SER A 51 14.40 -6.60 -10.99
N ALA A 52 13.34 -7.42 -10.92
CA ALA A 52 12.15 -7.27 -11.75
C ALA A 52 11.16 -6.23 -11.17
N VAL A 53 11.30 -5.86 -9.90
CA VAL A 53 10.39 -4.91 -9.23
C VAL A 53 10.39 -3.53 -9.92
N PRO A 54 11.53 -2.89 -10.24
CA PRO A 54 11.52 -1.62 -10.97
C PRO A 54 10.91 -1.75 -12.37
N GLN A 55 11.14 -2.88 -13.06
CA GLN A 55 10.58 -3.12 -14.38
C GLN A 55 9.06 -3.23 -14.34
N ALA A 56 8.50 -3.97 -13.38
CA ALA A 56 7.06 -4.09 -13.19
C ALA A 56 6.38 -2.71 -13.03
N PHE A 57 6.99 -1.79 -12.27
CA PHE A 57 6.48 -0.42 -12.16
C PHE A 57 6.69 0.41 -13.43
N SER A 58 7.78 0.18 -14.17
CA SER A 58 7.99 0.80 -15.47
C SER A 58 6.91 0.38 -16.49
N ASP A 59 6.43 -0.85 -16.39
CA ASP A 59 5.37 -1.40 -17.25
C ASP A 59 3.96 -0.97 -16.81
N GLY A 60 3.85 -0.18 -15.72
CA GLY A 60 2.60 0.42 -15.26
C GLY A 60 1.88 -0.34 -14.14
N ALA A 61 2.51 -1.37 -13.55
CA ALA A 61 1.92 -2.05 -12.40
C ALA A 61 1.73 -1.09 -11.22
N ASN A 62 0.64 -1.27 -10.47
CA ASN A 62 0.37 -0.56 -9.22
C ASN A 62 0.20 -1.51 -8.02
N ALA A 63 0.38 -2.80 -8.26
CA ALA A 63 0.48 -3.87 -7.27
C ALA A 63 1.32 -5.00 -7.86
N LEU A 64 1.85 -5.87 -7.02
CA LEU A 64 2.66 -7.01 -7.44
C LEU A 64 2.12 -8.27 -6.76
N GLU A 65 2.20 -9.40 -7.45
CA GLU A 65 2.01 -10.73 -6.88
C GLU A 65 3.36 -11.45 -6.88
N VAL A 66 3.62 -12.16 -5.79
CA VAL A 66 4.84 -12.92 -5.54
C VAL A 66 4.44 -14.25 -4.93
N ASP A 67 4.75 -15.34 -5.60
CA ASP A 67 4.72 -16.65 -4.97
C ASP A 67 5.80 -16.72 -3.90
N VAL A 68 5.41 -17.13 -2.70
CA VAL A 68 6.34 -17.30 -1.59
C VAL A 68 6.31 -18.72 -1.08
N ALA A 69 7.47 -19.36 -1.02
CA ALA A 69 7.60 -20.71 -0.49
C ALA A 69 8.78 -20.77 0.48
N PRO A 70 8.65 -21.56 1.55
CA PRO A 70 9.75 -21.74 2.47
C PRO A 70 10.69 -22.86 2.03
N TYR A 71 11.99 -22.65 2.24
CA TYR A 71 13.03 -23.64 2.01
C TYR A 71 14.15 -23.47 3.04
N ASN A 72 14.49 -24.54 3.77
CA ASN A 72 15.52 -24.54 4.82
C ASN A 72 15.37 -23.38 5.83
N GLY A 73 14.14 -23.09 6.27
CA GLY A 73 13.87 -22.03 7.25
C GLY A 73 13.92 -20.60 6.72
N VAL A 74 14.03 -20.41 5.40
CA VAL A 74 14.02 -19.09 4.76
C VAL A 74 12.86 -19.01 3.78
N TRP A 75 12.20 -17.85 3.71
CA TRP A 75 11.17 -17.56 2.71
C TRP A 75 11.80 -17.03 1.42
N TYR A 76 11.46 -17.67 0.30
CA TYR A 76 11.91 -17.30 -1.03
C TYR A 76 10.73 -16.91 -1.91
N ALA A 77 11.00 -16.01 -2.86
CA ALA A 77 10.14 -15.85 -4.02
C ALA A 77 10.27 -17.12 -4.85
N TRP A 78 9.25 -17.96 -4.81
CA TRP A 78 9.33 -19.28 -5.40
C TRP A 78 7.93 -19.80 -5.69
N HIS A 79 7.64 -19.97 -6.98
CA HIS A 79 6.36 -20.49 -7.47
C HIS A 79 6.16 -21.97 -7.11
N ALA A 80 7.25 -22.71 -6.86
CA ALA A 80 7.32 -24.04 -6.28
C ALA A 80 6.11 -24.91 -6.63
N ASP A 81 5.99 -25.33 -7.90
CA ASP A 81 5.14 -26.49 -8.16
C ASP A 81 5.88 -27.71 -7.58
N LYS A 82 5.26 -28.36 -6.59
CA LYS A 82 5.73 -29.60 -5.96
C LYS A 82 6.10 -30.70 -6.98
N ASN A 83 5.70 -30.57 -8.25
CA ASN A 83 5.97 -31.50 -9.33
C ASN A 83 7.08 -31.06 -10.32
N THR A 84 7.73 -29.92 -10.11
CA THR A 84 8.80 -29.43 -11.01
C THR A 84 10.19 -29.55 -10.37
N PRO A 85 10.94 -30.64 -10.64
CA PRO A 85 12.26 -30.87 -10.03
C PRO A 85 13.36 -29.86 -10.44
N TRP A 86 13.10 -29.04 -11.46
CA TRP A 86 14.00 -27.97 -11.91
C TRP A 86 13.69 -26.61 -11.28
N ASP A 87 12.55 -26.48 -10.59
CA ASP A 87 12.17 -25.24 -9.96
C ASP A 87 13.02 -25.04 -8.69
N ARG A 88 13.61 -23.85 -8.57
CA ARG A 88 14.54 -23.51 -7.49
C ARG A 88 14.10 -22.22 -6.83
N PRO A 89 14.36 -22.08 -5.51
CA PRO A 89 14.16 -20.81 -4.83
C PRO A 89 14.89 -19.68 -5.58
N GLN A 90 14.21 -18.56 -5.80
CA GLN A 90 14.79 -17.38 -6.44
C GLN A 90 15.34 -16.41 -5.40
N ASP A 91 15.01 -15.11 -5.49
CA ASP A 91 15.43 -14.16 -4.46
C ASP A 91 14.71 -14.44 -3.13
N THR A 92 15.34 -14.08 -2.02
CA THR A 92 14.66 -14.15 -0.72
C THR A 92 13.50 -13.14 -0.70
N VAL A 93 12.44 -13.47 0.04
CA VAL A 93 11.32 -12.55 0.25
C VAL A 93 11.78 -11.25 0.91
N GLU A 94 12.77 -11.31 1.81
CA GLU A 94 13.36 -10.11 2.41
C GLU A 94 13.93 -9.15 1.35
N LYS A 95 14.67 -9.69 0.37
CA LYS A 95 15.28 -8.88 -0.70
C LYS A 95 14.20 -8.24 -1.58
N LEU A 96 13.12 -8.97 -1.87
CA LEU A 96 11.96 -8.43 -2.58
C LEU A 96 11.25 -7.34 -1.80
N PHE A 97 11.01 -7.53 -0.50
CA PHE A 97 10.38 -6.51 0.34
C PHE A 97 11.23 -5.24 0.40
N SER A 98 12.56 -5.38 0.50
CA SER A 98 13.46 -4.24 0.43
C SER A 98 13.39 -3.51 -0.91
N ALA A 99 13.31 -4.21 -2.04
CA ALA A 99 13.17 -3.60 -3.36
C ALA A 99 11.81 -2.87 -3.51
N VAL A 100 10.72 -3.48 -3.05
CA VAL A 100 9.38 -2.87 -3.04
C VAL A 100 9.34 -1.62 -2.17
N ALA A 101 9.88 -1.70 -0.96
CA ALA A 101 9.94 -0.56 -0.05
C ALA A 101 10.77 0.59 -0.63
N ALA A 102 11.86 0.29 -1.34
CA ALA A 102 12.65 1.30 -2.04
C ALA A 102 11.83 1.99 -3.14
N GLN A 103 11.19 1.23 -4.03
CA GLN A 103 10.35 1.81 -5.09
C GLN A 103 9.20 2.66 -4.54
N HIS A 104 8.58 2.26 -3.43
CA HIS A 104 7.54 3.07 -2.81
C HIS A 104 8.09 4.40 -2.24
N LYS A 105 9.26 4.37 -1.59
CA LYS A 105 9.95 5.58 -1.13
C LYS A 105 10.33 6.51 -2.29
N ASP A 106 10.62 5.94 -3.46
CA ASP A 106 10.90 6.66 -4.70
C ASP A 106 9.61 7.16 -5.40
N GLY A 107 8.45 7.05 -4.75
CA GLY A 107 7.18 7.58 -5.23
C GLY A 107 6.43 6.68 -6.21
N LYS A 108 6.83 5.42 -6.40
CA LYS A 108 6.05 4.48 -7.23
C LYS A 108 4.68 4.19 -6.60
N PRO A 109 3.61 4.09 -7.41
CA PRO A 109 2.23 3.99 -6.95
C PRO A 109 1.86 2.58 -6.49
N ILE A 110 2.68 1.93 -5.67
CA ILE A 110 2.33 0.62 -5.13
C ILE A 110 1.22 0.73 -4.09
N THR A 111 0.13 0.01 -4.33
CA THR A 111 -1.01 -0.03 -3.42
C THR A 111 -0.93 -1.19 -2.43
N PHE A 112 -0.54 -2.36 -2.92
CA PHE A 112 -0.30 -3.56 -2.11
C PHE A 112 0.65 -4.54 -2.80
N LEU A 113 1.21 -5.43 -1.99
CA LEU A 113 1.92 -6.63 -2.40
C LEU A 113 1.07 -7.86 -2.07
N TRP A 114 0.81 -8.72 -3.04
CA TRP A 114 0.13 -10.00 -2.84
C TRP A 114 1.17 -11.11 -2.69
N LEU A 115 1.16 -11.79 -1.54
CA LEU A 115 1.94 -12.99 -1.29
C LEU A 115 1.07 -14.21 -1.59
N ASP A 116 1.33 -14.91 -2.68
CA ASP A 116 0.72 -16.22 -2.95
C ASP A 116 1.51 -17.29 -2.18
N ILE A 117 1.01 -17.65 -1.00
CA ILE A 117 1.75 -18.48 -0.05
C ILE A 117 1.66 -19.95 -0.44
N LYS A 118 2.79 -20.50 -0.85
CA LYS A 118 2.98 -21.94 -1.05
C LYS A 118 3.42 -22.58 0.26
N HIS A 119 2.84 -23.74 0.56
CA HIS A 119 3.20 -24.56 1.73
C HIS A 119 3.14 -23.84 3.09
N PRO A 120 2.01 -23.21 3.44
CA PRO A 120 1.87 -22.40 4.65
C PRO A 120 2.04 -23.21 5.96
N GLY A 121 1.86 -24.53 5.90
CA GLY A 121 2.03 -25.44 7.03
C GLY A 121 3.46 -25.95 7.23
N HIS A 122 4.46 -25.47 6.46
CA HIS A 122 5.85 -25.79 6.75
C HIS A 122 6.24 -25.13 8.07
N CYS A 123 6.74 -25.92 9.03
CA CYS A 123 7.22 -25.44 10.31
C CYS A 123 8.68 -25.90 10.43
N SER A 124 9.54 -25.08 11.05
CA SER A 124 10.94 -25.48 11.21
C SER A 124 11.00 -26.77 12.04
N SER A 125 11.98 -27.63 11.80
CA SER A 125 12.18 -28.85 12.58
C SER A 125 12.55 -28.60 14.05
N ALA A 126 12.68 -27.34 14.48
CA ALA A 126 13.16 -26.92 15.79
C ALA A 126 12.06 -26.39 16.74
N GLY A 127 10.78 -26.34 16.34
CA GLY A 127 9.73 -25.89 17.26
C GLY A 127 8.31 -25.89 16.66
N ASN A 128 7.31 -25.86 17.56
CA ASN A 128 5.88 -25.80 17.22
C ASN A 128 5.45 -24.47 16.56
N GLU A 129 6.38 -23.55 16.30
CA GLU A 129 6.11 -22.29 15.61
C GLU A 129 6.34 -22.47 14.11
N CYS A 130 5.26 -22.39 13.35
CA CYS A 130 5.35 -22.39 11.90
C CYS A 130 5.90 -21.04 11.41
N ILE A 131 6.82 -21.09 10.46
CA ILE A 131 7.56 -19.93 9.92
C ILE A 131 6.65 -18.92 9.20
N ILE A 132 5.35 -19.18 9.09
CA ILE A 132 4.36 -18.21 8.59
C ILE A 132 4.32 -16.93 9.43
N THR A 133 4.53 -17.04 10.74
CA THR A 133 4.59 -15.86 11.62
C THR A 133 5.80 -14.99 11.27
N GLU A 134 6.93 -15.60 10.92
CA GLU A 134 8.13 -14.87 10.49
C GLU A 134 7.88 -14.10 9.19
N LEU A 135 7.17 -14.70 8.23
CA LEU A 135 6.75 -14.02 6.99
C LEU A 135 5.89 -12.79 7.31
N GLN A 136 4.89 -12.94 8.19
CA GLN A 136 4.01 -11.84 8.58
C GLN A 136 4.77 -10.72 9.30
N GLN A 137 5.64 -11.06 10.25
CA GLN A 137 6.46 -10.09 10.97
C GLN A 137 7.43 -9.36 10.03
N MET A 138 8.05 -10.07 9.08
CA MET A 138 8.92 -9.49 8.08
C MET A 138 8.17 -8.48 7.20
N ALA A 139 6.96 -8.84 6.75
CA ALA A 139 6.09 -7.97 5.97
C ALA A 139 5.69 -6.71 6.74
N GLN A 140 5.30 -6.86 8.02
CA GLN A 140 4.99 -5.72 8.89
C GLN A 140 6.20 -4.80 9.08
N LYS A 141 7.38 -5.36 9.32
CA LYS A 141 8.61 -4.59 9.55
C LYS A 141 9.06 -3.82 8.32
N LYS A 142 9.01 -4.43 7.13
CA LYS A 142 9.60 -3.88 5.90
C LYS A 142 8.63 -3.08 5.04
N LEU A 143 7.36 -3.48 4.98
CA LEU A 143 6.37 -2.93 4.05
C LEU A 143 5.35 -2.02 4.74
N LYS A 144 4.79 -2.47 5.87
CA LYS A 144 3.80 -1.65 6.60
C LYS A 144 4.43 -0.37 7.15
N SER A 145 5.70 -0.41 7.58
CA SER A 145 6.43 0.77 8.07
C SER A 145 6.62 1.86 7.01
N VAL A 146 6.52 1.52 5.73
CA VAL A 146 6.60 2.47 4.61
C VAL A 146 5.24 2.73 3.96
N GLY A 147 4.14 2.13 4.45
CA GLY A 147 2.79 2.35 3.95
C GLY A 147 2.32 1.37 2.87
N VAL A 148 3.10 0.35 2.53
CA VAL A 148 2.71 -0.70 1.57
C VAL A 148 1.84 -1.74 2.26
N ARG A 149 0.63 -1.99 1.71
CA ARG A 149 -0.28 -3.03 2.21
C ARG A 149 0.14 -4.41 1.71
N VAL A 150 -0.28 -5.45 2.44
CA VAL A 150 0.01 -6.84 2.07
C VAL A 150 -1.28 -7.63 2.03
N LEU A 151 -1.51 -8.33 0.91
CA LEU A 151 -2.56 -9.31 0.72
C LEU A 151 -1.95 -10.71 0.87
N TYR A 152 -2.43 -11.49 1.84
CA TYR A 152 -1.96 -12.86 2.06
C TYR A 152 -2.89 -13.83 1.32
N GLY A 153 -2.40 -14.42 0.24
CA GLY A 153 -3.12 -15.41 -0.56
C GLY A 153 -2.85 -16.82 -0.07
N PHE A 154 -3.92 -17.58 0.11
CA PHE A 154 -3.88 -19.00 0.43
C PHE A 154 -4.69 -19.76 -0.61
N SER A 155 -4.19 -20.90 -1.07
CA SER A 155 -4.96 -21.81 -1.89
C SER A 155 -6.14 -22.40 -1.11
N LEU A 156 -7.17 -22.87 -1.81
CA LEU A 156 -8.41 -23.38 -1.19
C LEU A 156 -8.15 -24.57 -0.26
N ASP A 157 -7.19 -25.44 -0.59
CA ASP A 157 -6.77 -26.56 0.25
C ASP A 157 -6.02 -26.14 1.52
N HIS A 158 -5.70 -24.85 1.66
CA HIS A 158 -5.05 -24.28 2.84
C HIS A 158 -5.91 -23.25 3.59
N SER A 159 -7.16 -23.01 3.17
CA SER A 159 -8.05 -22.00 3.78
C SER A 159 -8.54 -22.34 5.19
N ASN A 160 -8.28 -23.56 5.67
CA ASN A 160 -8.60 -24.01 7.03
C ASN A 160 -7.33 -24.47 7.78
N SER A 161 -6.15 -24.06 7.32
CA SER A 161 -4.87 -24.41 7.95
C SER A 161 -4.61 -23.58 9.21
N GLY A 162 -3.80 -24.09 10.15
CA GLY A 162 -3.37 -23.31 11.32
C GLY A 162 -2.62 -22.02 10.92
N ALA A 163 -1.93 -22.04 9.79
CA ALA A 163 -1.26 -20.87 9.23
C ALA A 163 -2.27 -19.81 8.73
N TRP A 164 -3.35 -20.24 8.08
CA TRP A 164 -4.46 -19.35 7.72
C TRP A 164 -5.04 -18.67 8.97
N GLU A 165 -5.35 -19.46 10.00
CA GLU A 165 -5.89 -18.91 11.26
C GLU A 165 -4.93 -17.91 11.90
N THR A 166 -3.64 -18.22 11.96
CA THR A 166 -2.60 -17.35 12.51
C THR A 166 -2.56 -16.02 11.77
N ILE A 167 -2.54 -16.03 10.43
CA ILE A 167 -2.56 -14.79 9.65
C ILE A 167 -3.86 -14.02 9.90
N ALA A 168 -5.02 -14.68 9.77
CA ALA A 168 -6.33 -14.06 9.89
C ALA A 168 -6.55 -13.38 11.25
N LYS A 169 -6.15 -14.03 12.36
CA LYS A 169 -6.24 -13.49 13.72
C LYS A 169 -5.35 -12.27 13.94
N ASN A 170 -4.25 -12.15 13.20
CA ASN A 170 -3.24 -11.10 13.35
C ASN A 170 -3.30 -10.01 12.25
N LEU A 171 -4.36 -9.99 11.43
CA LEU A 171 -4.59 -8.88 10.51
C LEU A 171 -4.94 -7.62 11.28
N THR A 172 -4.14 -6.57 11.08
CA THR A 172 -4.40 -5.25 11.66
C THR A 172 -4.93 -4.33 10.59
N ALA A 173 -6.05 -3.65 10.85
CA ALA A 173 -6.47 -2.54 10.00
C ALA A 173 -5.38 -1.46 10.01
N MET A 174 -4.98 -0.98 8.83
CA MET A 174 -4.21 0.26 8.75
C MET A 174 -5.10 1.39 9.25
N LYS A 175 -4.67 2.11 10.30
CA LYS A 175 -5.30 3.36 10.66
C LYS A 175 -5.23 4.25 9.42
N ARG A 176 -6.38 4.76 8.96
CA ARG A 176 -6.41 5.77 7.90
C ARG A 176 -5.60 6.95 8.41
N TRP A 177 -4.53 7.30 7.69
CA TRP A 177 -3.84 8.57 7.93
C TRP A 177 -4.82 9.67 7.50
N ALA A 178 -5.22 10.50 8.46
CA ALA A 178 -6.01 11.71 8.24
C ALA A 178 -5.09 12.83 7.76
#